data_AF-A0A7X8EV73-F1
#
_entry.id   AF-A0A7X8EV73-F1
#
_cell.length_a   1.000
_cell.length_b   1.000
_cell.length_c   1.000
_cell.angle_alpha   90.00
_cell.angle_beta   90.00
_cell.angle_gamma   90.00
#
_symmetry.space_group_name_H-M   'P 1'
#
loop_
_entity.id
_entity.type
_entity.pdbx_description
1 polymer ?
#
loop_
_entity_poly.entity_id
_entity_poly.type
_entity_poly.pdbx_seq_one_letter_code
_entity_poly.pdbx_strand_id
1 'polypeptide(L)' 'DMAEKRYNTLAEVPEWGKATVQKLIDKGCFADKKKLNLTEDMLRGFVVNDRAGVYR' A
#
# COMPACT_ATOMS: atom_id res chain seq x y z
N ASP A 1 0.25 7.59 -24.13
CA ASP A 1 0.85 7.03 -22.90
C ASP A 1 -0.14 7.13 -21.75
N MET A 2 -0.66 6.01 -21.24
CA MET A 2 -1.37 6.02 -19.96
C MET A 2 -0.35 5.69 -18.89
N ALA A 3 0.20 6.72 -18.24
CA ALA A 3 1.06 6.51 -17.09
C ALA A 3 0.26 5.77 -16.01
N GLU A 4 0.75 4.60 -15.61
CA GLU A 4 0.15 3.82 -14.54
C GLU A 4 0.14 4.65 -13.25
N LYS A 5 -1.01 4.71 -12.56
CA LYS A 5 -1.16 5.49 -11.33
C LYS A 5 -0.26 4.92 -10.23
N ARG A 6 0.53 5.78 -9.60
CA ARG A 6 1.44 5.45 -8.49
C ARG A 6 1.05 6.18 -7.22
N TYR A 7 1.04 5.46 -6.10
CA TYR A 7 0.84 6.00 -4.75
C TYR A 7 2.19 6.07 -4.02
N ASN A 8 2.68 7.28 -3.77
CA ASN A 8 3.99 7.53 -3.14
C ASN A 8 3.89 7.79 -1.65
N THR A 9 2.75 8.29 -1.19
CA THR A 9 2.49 8.63 0.21
C THR A 9 1.19 7.97 0.68
N LEU A 10 1.04 7.77 1.99
CA LEU A 10 -0.19 7.22 2.56
C LEU A 10 -1.42 8.09 2.26
N ALA A 11 -1.23 9.41 2.12
CA ALA A 11 -2.32 10.33 1.80
C ALA A 11 -2.90 10.12 0.39
N GLU A 12 -2.08 9.66 -0.56
CA GLU A 12 -2.51 9.35 -1.91
C GLU A 12 -3.26 8.01 -2.00
N VAL A 13 -3.04 7.11 -1.04
CA VAL A 13 -3.68 5.79 -1.00
C VAL A 13 -5.20 5.97 -0.80
N PRO A 14 -6.04 5.30 -1.60
CA PRO A 14 -7.49 5.31 -1.42
C PRO A 14 -7.91 4.76 -0.06
N GLU A 15 -9.06 5.23 0.44
CA GLU A 15 -9.56 4.89 1.78
C GLU A 15 -9.63 3.38 2.04
N TRP A 16 -10.01 2.58 1.03
CA TRP A 16 -10.12 1.13 1.13
C TRP A 16 -8.79 0.41 1.40
N GLY A 17 -7.64 1.05 1.14
CA GLY A 17 -6.31 0.48 1.31
C GLY A 17 -5.43 1.15 2.36
N LYS A 18 -5.82 2.33 2.88
CA LYS A 18 -5.00 3.11 3.83
C LYS A 18 -4.64 2.32 5.09
N ALA A 19 -5.61 1.64 5.70
CA ALA A 19 -5.37 0.89 6.94
C ALA A 19 -4.32 -0.21 6.75
N THR A 20 -4.37 -0.94 5.64
CA THR A 20 -3.38 -1.98 5.31
C THR A 20 -2.00 -1.38 5.04
N VAL A 21 -1.90 -0.29 4.27
CA VAL A 21 -0.61 0.36 3.98
C VAL A 21 0.00 0.94 5.26
N GLN A 22 -0.80 1.58 6.12
CA GLN A 22 -0.35 2.06 7.43
C GLN A 22 0.20 0.90 8.28
N LYS A 23 -0.50 -0.23 8.35
CA LYS A 23 -0.02 -1.43 9.06
C LYS A 23 1.33 -1.92 8.53
N LEU A 24 1.53 -1.98 7.20
CA LEU A 24 2.79 -2.40 6.58
C LEU A 24 3.91 -1.38 6.83
N ILE A 25 3.59 -0.08 6.85
CA ILE A 25 4.49 1.01 7.24
C ILE A 25 4.95 0.83 8.70
N ASP A 26 4.03 0.52 9.60
CA ASP A 26 4.30 0.37 11.03
C ASP A 26 5.13 -0.88 11.31
N LYS A 27 4.93 -1.96 10.53
CA LYS A 27 5.76 -3.16 10.53
C LYS A 27 7.14 -2.97 9.89
N GLY A 28 7.41 -1.82 9.26
CA GLY A 28 8.69 -1.55 8.61
C GLY A 28 8.91 -2.31 7.30
N CYS A 29 7.83 -2.75 6.62
CA CYS A 29 7.93 -3.50 5.36
C CYS A 29 8.44 -2.66 4.18
N PHE A 30 8.39 -1.33 4.28
CA PHE A 30 8.86 -0.41 3.24
C PHE A 30 10.21 0.18 3.62
N ALA A 31 11.14 0.20 2.66
CA ALA A 31 12.45 0.83 2.83
C ALA A 31 12.36 2.35 3.01
N ASP A 32 11.43 3.01 2.31
CA ASP A 32 11.17 4.45 2.43
C ASP A 32 9.66 4.75 2.48
N LYS A 33 9.21 5.26 3.63
CA LYS A 33 7.80 5.61 3.88
C LYS A 33 7.33 6.84 3.09
N LYS A 34 8.25 7.64 2.54
CA LYS A 34 7.96 8.82 1.72
C LYS A 34 8.01 8.52 0.22
N LYS A 35 8.39 7.30 -0.17
CA LYS A 35 8.51 6.87 -1.57
C LYS A 35 8.00 5.45 -1.75
N LEU A 36 6.72 5.23 -1.43
CA LEU A 36 6.10 3.91 -1.48
C LEU A 36 6.03 3.32 -2.90
N ASN A 37 5.85 4.16 -3.92
CA ASN A 37 5.79 3.80 -5.34
C ASN A 37 4.85 2.63 -5.69
N LEU A 38 3.69 2.55 -5.02
CA LEU A 38 2.75 1.44 -5.18
C LEU A 38 1.90 1.61 -6.43
N THR A 39 1.75 0.54 -7.21
CA THR A 39 0.67 0.45 -8.21
C THR A 39 -0.65 0.12 -7.54
N GLU A 40 -1.75 0.32 -8.25
CA GLU A 40 -3.07 -0.10 -7.74
C GLU A 40 -3.18 -1.60 -7.55
N ASP A 41 -2.58 -2.42 -8.41
CA ASP A 41 -2.62 -3.87 -8.28
C ASP A 41 -1.79 -4.38 -7.09
N MET A 42 -0.64 -3.76 -6.80
CA MET A 42 0.11 -4.04 -5.56
C MET A 42 -0.73 -3.72 -4.33
N LEU A 43 -1.42 -2.57 -4.33
CA LEU A 43 -2.28 -2.18 -3.22
C LEU A 43 -3.44 -3.18 -3.02
N ARG A 44 -4.07 -3.64 -4.11
CA ARG A 44 -5.10 -4.69 -4.05
C ARG A 44 -4.55 -5.99 -3.46
N GLY A 45 -3.37 -6.42 -3.90
CA GLY A 45 -2.69 -7.60 -3.37
C GLY A 45 -2.43 -7.50 -1.86
N PHE A 46 -1.92 -6.36 -1.40
CA PHE A 46 -1.72 -6.13 0.04
C PHE A 46 -3.04 -6.18 0.82
N VAL A 47 -4.09 -5.54 0.33
CA VAL A 47 -5.39 -5.54 1.02
C VAL A 47 -6.00 -6.94 1.07
N VAL A 48 -5.89 -7.74 0.01
CA VAL A 48 -6.35 -9.15 0.01
C VAL A 48 -5.56 -9.96 1.04
N ASN A 49 -4.23 -9.84 1.04
CA ASN A 49 -3.38 -10.55 1.99
C ASN A 49 -3.69 -10.16 3.45
N ASP A 50 -3.92 -8.88 3.71
CA ASP A 50 -4.26 -8.39 5.04
C ASP A 50 -5.60 -8.95 5.52
N ARG A 51 -6.61 -8.98 4.65
CA ARG A 51 -7.93 -9.57 4.94
C ARG A 51 -7.86 -11.08 5.11
N ALA A 52 -6.96 -11.75 4.41
CA ALA A 52 -6.67 -13.18 4.59
C ALA A 52 -5.86 -13.46 5.88
N GLY A 53 -5.42 -12.43 6.61
CA GLY A 53 -4.70 -12.56 7.87
C GLY A 53 -3.22 -12.88 7.71
N VAL A 54 -2.61 -12.52 6.58
CA VAL A 54 -1.18 -12.75 6.29
C VAL A 54 -0.28 -11.86 7.16
N TYR A 55 -0.70 -10.63 7.45
CA TYR A 55 0.12 -9.61 8.13
C TYR A 55 -0.18 -9.49 9.63
N ARG A 56 -0.16 -10.61 10.36
CA ARG A 56 -0.29 -10.61 11.84
C ARG A 56 0.85 -9.85 12.50
#